data_AF-A0A8S0RQD1-F1
#
_entry.id   AF-A0A8S0RQD1-F1
#
_cell.length_a   1.000
_cell.length_b   1.000
_cell.length_c   1.000
_cell.angle_alpha   90.00
_cell.angle_beta   90.00
_cell.angle_gamma   90.00
#
_symmetry.space_group_name_H-M   'P 1'
#
loop_
_entity.id
_entity.type
_entity.pdbx_description
1 polymer ?
#
loop_
_entity_poly.entity_id
_entity_poly.type
_entity_poly.pdbx_seq_one_letter_code
_entity_poly.pdbx_strand_id
1 'polypeptide(L)'
;MSELVVVQEAWSPFSFGLDSYNEKAVANKQLGGSVDSLSFHALIQEVVKVSRERKSEAVEIKFLRNMLLLQYLIIILEDDFLPRNSAYQENMNWTLLRESLLNMLLGSRKIIYKSFIQDCLCILCDLTFDQTELSSEMSHNSRHSGDLSDGIDTALVLALPEVEKSTCSVLKKLVLMIMELDLSRSMADLQGSTTRADGVRTPAVDIMLEELIYNSDILSSFLQVFDEPKWKLKVIVEYFQKYIPKSSVRTRRSNGQVKDQTFDEVLKCFSNSNSTKSIVKKLSIEVAQLLLAHAFQAYLSLSLQHLPEGSSELKEDVKGSSLAEVCKNLISAFTSLRREDKETEILPFGKEALFTAATILSTKS
;
A
#
# COMPACT_ATOMS: atom_id res chain seq x y z
N MET A 1 -50.94 4.12 6.60
CA MET A 1 -49.59 3.62 6.25
C MET A 1 -48.70 4.85 6.21
N SER A 2 -47.76 4.95 7.15
CA SER A 2 -46.81 6.05 7.21
C SER A 2 -45.65 5.70 6.28
N GLU A 3 -45.44 6.53 5.27
CA GLU A 3 -44.33 6.40 4.32
C GLU A 3 -43.01 6.61 5.09
N LEU A 4 -42.14 5.60 5.07
CA LEU A 4 -40.81 5.69 5.66
C LEU A 4 -39.96 6.61 4.78
N VAL A 5 -40.01 7.91 5.05
CA VAL A 5 -39.13 8.89 4.42
C VAL A 5 -37.73 8.68 5.00
N VAL A 6 -36.89 7.93 4.30
CA VAL A 6 -35.47 7.83 4.61
C VAL A 6 -34.84 9.17 4.25
N VAL A 7 -34.59 10.02 5.25
CA VAL A 7 -33.81 11.24 5.09
C VAL A 7 -32.39 10.83 4.73
N GLN A 8 -31.98 11.11 3.49
CA GLN A 8 -30.72 10.68 2.89
C GLN A 8 -29.48 11.28 3.59
N GLU A 9 -29.66 12.27 4.45
CA GLU A 9 -28.59 13.00 5.16
C GLU A 9 -28.29 12.51 6.59
N ALA A 10 -28.88 11.40 7.06
CA ALA A 10 -28.91 11.09 8.49
C ALA A 10 -28.02 9.93 9.00
N TRP A 11 -27.13 9.33 8.20
CA TRP A 11 -26.37 8.15 8.67
C TRP A 11 -24.93 8.12 8.13
N SER A 12 -24.13 9.16 8.40
CA SER A 12 -22.67 8.96 8.40
C SER A 12 -22.27 8.35 9.75
N PRO A 13 -21.52 7.22 9.77
CA PRO A 13 -20.98 6.71 11.02
C PRO A 13 -19.87 7.61 11.56
N PHE A 14 -19.44 8.64 10.82
CA PHE A 14 -18.33 9.49 11.18
C PHE A 14 -18.79 10.87 11.67
N SER A 15 -18.11 11.39 12.68
CA SER A 15 -18.22 12.78 13.13
C SER A 15 -16.92 13.55 12.86
N PHE A 16 -16.51 13.59 11.59
CA PHE A 16 -15.42 14.45 11.17
C PHE A 16 -15.99 15.86 10.89
N GLY A 17 -16.15 16.65 11.95
CA GLY A 17 -16.67 18.01 11.88
C GLY A 17 -15.78 18.96 12.67
N LEU A 18 -15.35 20.05 12.00
CA LEU A 18 -14.53 21.17 12.49
C LEU A 18 -13.95 20.98 13.92
N ASP A 19 -12.68 20.58 14.03
CA ASP A 19 -11.87 20.69 15.25
C ASP A 19 -11.60 22.19 15.62
N SER A 20 -12.60 23.06 15.48
CA SER A 20 -12.51 24.52 15.64
C SER A 20 -13.48 25.02 16.73
N TYR A 21 -12.87 25.41 17.86
CA TYR A 21 -13.26 26.52 18.75
C TYR A 21 -14.27 26.35 19.91
N ASN A 22 -14.69 25.15 20.33
CA ASN A 22 -15.34 25.03 21.64
C ASN A 22 -15.04 23.71 22.36
N GLU A 23 -13.98 23.73 23.17
CA GLU A 23 -13.58 22.68 24.13
C GLU A 23 -14.53 22.54 25.34
N LYS A 24 -15.80 22.94 25.22
CA LYS A 24 -16.77 22.92 26.34
C LYS A 24 -18.12 22.36 25.95
N ALA A 25 -18.15 21.13 25.45
CA ALA A 25 -19.40 20.38 25.32
C ALA A 25 -19.17 18.86 25.31
N VAL A 26 -18.38 18.32 26.24
CA VAL A 26 -18.29 16.86 26.43
C VAL A 26 -18.49 16.52 27.90
N ALA A 27 -19.70 16.75 28.37
CA ALA A 27 -20.30 15.98 29.44
C ALA A 27 -21.76 15.79 29.06
N ASN A 28 -22.16 14.54 28.82
CA ASN A 28 -23.51 14.11 28.44
C ASN A 28 -23.91 14.32 26.98
N LYS A 29 -23.63 13.33 26.13
CA LYS A 29 -24.61 12.76 25.19
C LYS A 29 -24.15 11.39 24.66
N GLN A 30 -24.79 10.37 25.22
CA GLN A 30 -25.16 9.06 24.64
C GLN A 30 -24.09 8.21 23.91
N LEU A 31 -23.90 7.01 24.49
CA LEU A 31 -23.09 5.85 24.07
C LEU A 31 -23.44 5.20 22.71
N GLY A 32 -24.15 5.90 21.81
CA GLY A 32 -24.48 5.44 20.45
C GLY A 32 -23.79 6.25 19.36
N GLY A 33 -22.68 6.90 19.69
CA GLY A 33 -22.07 8.00 18.94
C GLY A 33 -21.21 7.55 17.77
N SER A 34 -21.30 8.35 16.70
CA SER A 34 -20.39 8.35 15.56
C SER A 34 -18.91 8.20 15.93
N VAL A 35 -18.16 7.53 15.05
CA VAL A 35 -16.71 7.32 15.12
C VAL A 35 -16.01 8.64 14.78
N ASP A 36 -15.19 9.12 15.72
CA ASP A 36 -14.27 10.24 15.47
C ASP A 36 -12.87 9.74 15.06
N SER A 37 -11.97 10.65 14.70
CA SER A 37 -10.65 10.30 14.17
C SER A 37 -9.80 9.51 15.18
N LEU A 38 -9.92 9.81 16.48
CA LEU A 38 -9.23 9.07 17.54
C LEU A 38 -9.76 7.67 17.68
N SER A 39 -11.09 7.51 17.69
CA SER A 39 -11.73 6.20 17.82
C SER A 39 -11.40 5.31 16.63
N PHE A 40 -11.31 5.88 15.42
CA PHE A 40 -10.87 5.16 14.23
C PHE A 40 -9.42 4.68 14.33
N HIS A 41 -8.49 5.54 14.76
CA HIS A 41 -7.09 5.14 14.94
C HIS A 41 -6.95 4.12 16.08
N ALA A 42 -7.65 4.30 17.20
CA ALA A 42 -7.67 3.35 18.31
C ALA A 42 -8.17 1.96 17.87
N LEU A 43 -9.18 1.90 16.99
CA LEU A 43 -9.65 0.63 16.42
C LEU A 43 -8.54 -0.11 15.66
N ILE A 44 -7.78 0.61 14.82
CA ILE A 44 -6.63 0.03 14.11
C ILE A 44 -5.58 -0.47 15.10
N GLN A 45 -5.25 0.32 16.13
CA GLN A 45 -4.27 -0.07 17.15
C GLN A 45 -4.71 -1.31 17.94
N GLU A 46 -6.01 -1.45 18.23
CA GLU A 46 -6.53 -2.66 18.87
C GLU A 46 -6.38 -3.89 17.96
N VAL A 47 -6.60 -3.75 16.65
CA VAL A 47 -6.37 -4.84 15.67
C VAL A 47 -4.88 -5.22 15.63
N VAL A 48 -3.96 -4.24 15.53
CA VAL A 48 -2.50 -4.49 15.57
C VAL A 48 -2.07 -5.20 16.86
N LYS A 49 -2.62 -4.78 17.99
CA LYS A 49 -2.23 -5.37 19.28
C LYS A 49 -2.62 -6.84 19.36
N VAL A 50 -3.84 -7.17 18.96
CA VAL A 50 -4.37 -8.52 19.09
C VAL A 50 -3.77 -9.48 18.05
N SER A 51 -3.42 -9.01 16.85
CA SER A 51 -2.71 -9.83 15.87
C SER A 51 -1.37 -10.37 16.41
N ARG A 52 -0.71 -9.64 17.31
CA ARG A 52 0.57 -10.04 17.92
C ARG A 52 0.44 -10.88 19.20
N GLU A 53 -0.67 -10.78 19.91
CA GLU A 53 -0.80 -11.31 21.28
C GLU A 53 -1.68 -12.58 21.40
N ARG A 54 -2.14 -13.20 20.28
CA ARG A 54 -3.10 -14.35 20.19
C ARG A 54 -3.19 -15.24 21.45
N LYS A 55 -4.01 -14.86 22.43
CA LYS A 55 -4.25 -15.63 23.66
C LYS A 55 -5.68 -15.41 24.17
N SER A 56 -6.52 -16.45 24.06
CA SER A 56 -7.89 -16.63 24.59
C SER A 56 -9.06 -16.38 23.61
N GLU A 57 -10.08 -17.23 23.69
CA GLU A 57 -11.33 -17.19 22.89
C GLU A 57 -12.09 -15.85 23.00
N ALA A 58 -12.15 -15.26 24.20
CA ALA A 58 -12.78 -13.96 24.40
C ALA A 58 -12.05 -12.81 23.66
N VAL A 59 -10.74 -12.98 23.45
CA VAL A 59 -9.91 -12.03 22.69
C VAL A 59 -10.18 -12.19 21.19
N GLU A 60 -10.45 -13.41 20.71
CA GLU A 60 -10.76 -13.71 19.31
C GLU A 60 -12.12 -13.14 18.86
N ILE A 61 -13.16 -13.24 19.70
CA ILE A 61 -14.46 -12.61 19.39
C ILE A 61 -14.34 -11.08 19.30
N LYS A 62 -13.61 -10.46 20.24
CA LYS A 62 -13.36 -9.01 20.19
C LYS A 62 -12.57 -8.63 18.94
N PHE A 63 -11.55 -9.42 18.59
CA PHE A 63 -10.73 -9.22 17.40
C PHE A 63 -11.56 -9.26 16.11
N LEU A 64 -12.38 -10.31 15.96
CA LEU A 64 -13.29 -10.46 14.83
C LEU A 64 -14.24 -9.28 14.70
N ARG A 65 -14.86 -8.86 15.81
CA ARG A 65 -15.75 -7.68 15.85
C ARG A 65 -15.02 -6.41 15.39
N ASN A 66 -13.81 -6.19 15.88
CA ASN A 66 -13.03 -5.00 15.55
C ASN A 66 -12.65 -4.98 14.06
N MET A 67 -12.26 -6.13 13.50
CA MET A 67 -11.97 -6.28 12.08
C MET A 67 -13.21 -6.00 11.22
N LEU A 68 -14.37 -6.55 11.56
CA LEU A 68 -15.62 -6.30 10.83
C LEU A 68 -16.05 -4.83 10.90
N LEU A 69 -15.90 -4.19 12.08
CA LEU A 69 -16.17 -2.76 12.22
C LEU A 69 -15.19 -1.92 11.38
N LEU A 70 -13.91 -2.27 11.39
CA LEU A 70 -12.88 -1.59 10.59
C LEU A 70 -13.20 -1.70 9.09
N GLN A 71 -13.55 -2.90 8.63
CA GLN A 71 -13.98 -3.14 7.24
C GLN A 71 -15.14 -2.23 6.85
N TYR A 72 -16.21 -2.21 7.65
CA TYR A 72 -17.38 -1.38 7.41
C TYR A 72 -17.04 0.11 7.31
N LEU A 73 -16.22 0.62 8.23
CA LEU A 73 -15.85 2.03 8.25
C LEU A 73 -14.99 2.41 7.03
N ILE A 74 -14.05 1.55 6.63
CA ILE A 74 -13.21 1.80 5.44
C ILE A 74 -14.05 1.78 4.16
N ILE A 75 -15.03 0.87 4.04
CA ILE A 75 -15.93 0.84 2.88
C ILE A 75 -16.68 2.18 2.74
N ILE A 76 -17.11 2.78 3.85
CA ILE A 76 -17.76 4.10 3.81
C ILE A 76 -16.80 5.22 3.41
N LEU A 77 -15.53 5.14 3.82
CA LEU A 77 -14.50 6.07 3.33
C LEU A 77 -14.28 5.90 1.82
N GLU A 78 -14.31 4.65 1.33
CA GLU A 78 -14.17 4.31 -0.10
C GLU A 78 -15.34 4.87 -0.92
N ASP A 79 -16.58 4.63 -0.49
CA ASP A 79 -17.79 5.08 -1.16
C ASP A 79 -17.91 6.61 -1.23
N ASP A 80 -17.33 7.34 -0.27
CA ASP A 80 -17.25 8.81 -0.32
C ASP A 80 -16.05 9.30 -1.16
N PHE A 81 -14.88 8.68 -1.01
CA PHE A 81 -13.65 9.16 -1.64
C PHE A 81 -13.61 8.91 -3.14
N LEU A 82 -13.95 7.70 -3.61
CA LEU A 82 -13.76 7.33 -5.02
C LEU A 82 -14.56 8.23 -5.99
N PRO A 83 -15.86 8.50 -5.78
CA PRO A 83 -16.60 9.38 -6.68
C PRO A 83 -16.06 10.82 -6.68
N ARG A 84 -15.62 11.33 -5.52
CA ARG A 84 -15.01 12.66 -5.40
C ARG A 84 -13.67 12.73 -6.11
N ASN A 85 -12.86 11.68 -6.01
CA ASN A 85 -11.58 11.59 -6.69
C ASN A 85 -11.78 11.54 -8.21
N SER A 86 -12.70 10.72 -8.71
CA SER A 86 -13.04 10.70 -10.14
C SER A 86 -13.48 12.08 -10.65
N ALA A 87 -14.38 12.76 -9.93
CA ALA A 87 -14.80 14.11 -10.29
C ALA A 87 -13.67 15.15 -10.21
N TYR A 88 -12.71 14.97 -9.29
CA TYR A 88 -11.50 15.79 -9.22
C TYR A 88 -10.58 15.55 -10.41
N GLN A 89 -10.36 14.31 -10.85
CA GLN A 89 -9.53 14.03 -12.02
C GLN A 89 -10.08 14.68 -13.29
N GLU A 90 -11.41 14.80 -13.41
CA GLU A 90 -12.07 15.44 -14.54
C GLU A 90 -12.05 16.98 -14.47
N ASN A 91 -12.32 17.54 -13.29
CA ASN A 91 -12.62 18.97 -13.15
C ASN A 91 -11.51 19.76 -12.42
N MET A 92 -10.49 19.09 -11.91
CA MET A 92 -9.39 19.65 -11.09
C MET A 92 -9.85 20.44 -9.86
N ASN A 93 -11.07 20.21 -9.38
CA ASN A 93 -11.63 20.92 -8.23
C ASN A 93 -11.19 20.29 -6.90
N TRP A 94 -10.07 20.79 -6.34
CA TRP A 94 -9.51 20.30 -5.07
C TRP A 94 -10.50 20.29 -3.90
N THR A 95 -11.48 21.21 -3.91
CA THR A 95 -12.49 21.31 -2.83
C THR A 95 -13.23 19.99 -2.61
N LEU A 96 -13.50 19.23 -3.68
CA LEU A 96 -14.19 17.94 -3.60
C LEU A 96 -13.41 16.93 -2.76
N LEU A 97 -12.10 16.84 -2.98
CA LEU A 97 -11.21 15.95 -2.22
C LEU A 97 -10.94 16.48 -0.82
N ARG A 98 -10.79 17.80 -0.67
CA ARG A 98 -10.61 18.43 0.65
C ARG A 98 -11.75 18.10 1.61
N GLU A 99 -12.97 18.04 1.09
CA GLU A 99 -14.20 17.72 1.83
C GLU A 99 -14.51 16.22 1.90
N SER A 100 -13.66 15.35 1.36
CA SER A 100 -13.84 13.90 1.52
C SER A 100 -13.64 13.47 2.99
N LEU A 101 -14.40 12.46 3.42
CA LEU A 101 -14.27 11.83 4.74
C LEU A 101 -12.84 11.35 4.98
N LEU A 102 -12.19 10.81 3.94
CA LEU A 102 -10.80 10.39 4.01
C LEU A 102 -9.86 11.56 4.30
N ASN A 103 -9.97 12.68 3.58
CA ASN A 103 -9.12 13.85 3.84
C ASN A 103 -9.40 14.46 5.22
N MET A 104 -10.66 14.49 5.66
CA MET A 104 -11.03 14.98 6.99
C MET A 104 -10.48 14.09 8.12
N LEU A 105 -10.55 12.76 7.97
CA LEU A 105 -9.96 11.80 8.91
C LEU A 105 -8.46 12.07 9.06
N LEU A 106 -7.74 12.13 7.94
CA LEU A 106 -6.28 12.23 7.89
C LEU A 106 -5.75 13.64 8.22
N GLY A 107 -6.59 14.66 8.05
CA GLY A 107 -6.30 16.04 8.42
C GLY A 107 -6.55 16.34 9.90
N SER A 108 -7.16 15.43 10.66
CA SER A 108 -7.38 15.63 12.10
C SER A 108 -6.06 15.64 12.85
N ARG A 109 -5.89 16.66 13.70
CA ARG A 109 -4.71 16.79 14.59
C ARG A 109 -4.65 15.72 15.68
N LYS A 110 -5.75 14.99 15.85
CA LYS A 110 -5.86 13.96 16.87
C LYS A 110 -5.17 12.66 16.45
N ILE A 111 -4.97 12.44 15.14
CA ILE A 111 -4.25 11.26 14.64
C ILE A 111 -2.77 11.61 14.50
N ILE A 112 -1.90 10.76 15.07
CA ILE A 112 -0.48 10.78 14.75
C ILE A 112 -0.29 10.05 13.43
N TYR A 113 -0.36 10.79 12.32
CA TYR A 113 -0.41 10.23 10.97
C TYR A 113 0.71 9.22 10.65
N LYS A 114 1.94 9.47 11.14
CA LYS A 114 3.06 8.52 11.00
C LYS A 114 2.75 7.16 11.64
N SER A 115 2.30 7.17 12.90
CA SER A 115 1.90 5.95 13.61
C SER A 115 0.74 5.27 12.92
N PHE A 116 -0.25 6.02 12.44
CA PHE A 116 -1.39 5.47 11.72
C PHE A 116 -0.98 4.67 10.48
N ILE A 117 -0.07 5.21 9.64
CA ILE A 117 0.42 4.49 8.45
C ILE A 117 1.24 3.26 8.85
N GLN A 118 2.06 3.37 9.89
CA GLN A 118 2.83 2.24 10.43
C GLN A 118 1.91 1.13 10.96
N ASP A 119 0.85 1.47 11.68
CA ASP A 119 -0.13 0.53 12.22
C ASP A 119 -0.86 -0.19 11.07
N CYS A 120 -1.28 0.53 10.03
CA CYS A 120 -1.86 -0.07 8.82
C CYS A 120 -0.89 -1.05 8.14
N LEU A 121 0.38 -0.66 7.99
CA LEU A 121 1.40 -1.52 7.38
C LEU A 121 1.67 -2.77 8.22
N CYS A 122 1.69 -2.64 9.55
CA CYS A 122 1.83 -3.77 10.47
C CYS A 122 0.70 -4.78 10.27
N ILE A 123 -0.57 -4.36 10.23
CA ILE A 123 -1.69 -5.28 10.00
C ILE A 123 -1.54 -6.00 8.65
N LEU A 124 -1.22 -5.26 7.58
CA LEU A 124 -1.05 -5.83 6.25
C LEU A 124 0.04 -6.92 6.22
N CYS A 125 1.16 -6.70 6.89
CA CYS A 125 2.28 -7.64 6.93
C CYS A 125 2.07 -8.79 7.93
N ASP A 126 1.47 -8.53 9.10
CA ASP A 126 1.29 -9.51 10.17
C ASP A 126 0.19 -10.52 9.80
N LEU A 127 -0.96 -10.07 9.26
CA LEU A 127 -2.08 -10.97 8.90
C LEU A 127 -1.79 -11.89 7.72
N THR A 128 -0.76 -11.60 6.93
CA THR A 128 -0.41 -12.37 5.72
C THR A 128 0.75 -13.33 5.94
N PHE A 129 1.61 -13.02 6.91
CA PHE A 129 2.59 -13.97 7.44
C PHE A 129 1.89 -15.24 7.95
N ASP A 130 0.87 -15.07 8.80
CA ASP A 130 0.09 -16.18 9.37
C ASP A 130 -0.62 -17.03 8.30
N GLN A 131 -1.11 -16.42 7.22
CA GLN A 131 -1.78 -17.13 6.13
C GLN A 131 -0.82 -17.99 5.30
N THR A 132 0.43 -17.53 5.12
CA THR A 132 1.46 -18.28 4.39
C THR A 132 1.92 -19.50 5.20
N GLU A 133 2.10 -19.35 6.51
CA GLU A 133 2.41 -20.47 7.42
C GLU A 133 1.24 -21.47 7.54
N LEU A 134 0.01 -20.98 7.74
CA LEU A 134 -1.19 -21.83 7.83
C LEU A 134 -1.48 -22.60 6.54
N SER A 135 -1.23 -22.01 5.36
CA SER A 135 -1.40 -22.71 4.07
C SER A 135 -0.42 -23.89 3.90
N SER A 136 0.74 -23.80 4.53
CA SER A 136 1.76 -24.85 4.59
C SER A 136 1.36 -25.97 5.57
N GLU A 137 0.82 -25.60 6.74
CA GLU A 137 0.46 -26.54 7.80
C GLU A 137 -0.88 -27.27 7.58
N MET A 138 -1.83 -26.67 6.84
CA MET A 138 -3.13 -27.29 6.52
C MET A 138 -2.99 -28.56 5.65
N SER A 139 -1.79 -28.87 5.15
CA SER A 139 -1.48 -30.15 4.49
C SER A 139 -1.41 -31.34 5.47
N HIS A 140 -1.35 -31.10 6.78
CA HIS A 140 -1.29 -32.15 7.79
C HIS A 140 -2.00 -31.73 9.09
N ASN A 141 -3.32 -31.98 9.18
CA ASN A 141 -3.90 -32.81 10.25
C ASN A 141 -5.42 -32.83 10.20
N SER A 142 -5.97 -34.04 10.22
CA SER A 142 -7.40 -34.32 10.33
C SER A 142 -7.76 -34.75 11.75
N ARG A 143 -8.96 -34.32 12.20
CA ARG A 143 -9.82 -34.87 13.27
C ARG A 143 -9.45 -34.52 14.72
N HIS A 144 -10.42 -33.95 15.45
CA HIS A 144 -11.17 -34.67 16.49
C HIS A 144 -12.46 -33.92 16.91
N SER A 145 -13.32 -34.64 17.62
CA SER A 145 -14.74 -34.40 17.89
C SER A 145 -15.03 -33.90 19.31
N GLY A 146 -15.98 -32.99 19.46
CA GLY A 146 -17.15 -33.12 20.33
C GLY A 146 -17.09 -32.45 21.70
N ASP A 147 -17.72 -31.28 21.83
CA ASP A 147 -18.72 -30.97 22.87
C ASP A 147 -19.52 -29.72 22.46
N LEU A 148 -20.71 -29.41 23.01
CA LEU A 148 -21.53 -28.25 22.57
C LEU A 148 -20.88 -26.85 22.82
N SER A 149 -19.72 -26.82 23.50
CA SER A 149 -18.80 -25.67 23.54
C SER A 149 -17.97 -25.51 22.25
N ASP A 150 -17.87 -26.55 21.41
CA ASP A 150 -17.25 -26.56 20.07
C ASP A 150 -17.93 -25.58 19.12
N GLY A 151 -19.22 -25.28 19.29
CA GLY A 151 -19.99 -24.62 18.23
C GLY A 151 -19.51 -23.20 17.91
N ILE A 152 -19.20 -22.43 18.97
CA ILE A 152 -18.68 -21.07 18.85
C ILE A 152 -17.21 -21.10 18.41
N ASP A 153 -16.40 -21.97 19.01
CA ASP A 153 -14.99 -22.16 18.66
C ASP A 153 -14.83 -22.59 17.19
N THR A 154 -15.62 -23.57 16.73
CA THR A 154 -15.65 -24.01 15.33
C THR A 154 -16.09 -22.88 14.39
N ALA A 155 -17.11 -22.10 14.76
CA ALA A 155 -17.56 -20.98 13.93
C ALA A 155 -16.49 -19.87 13.84
N LEU A 156 -15.78 -19.58 14.93
CA LEU A 156 -14.68 -18.62 14.96
C LEU A 156 -13.49 -19.12 14.16
N VAL A 157 -13.07 -20.37 14.34
CA VAL A 157 -12.00 -21.02 13.58
C VAL A 157 -12.30 -20.99 12.06
N LEU A 158 -13.56 -21.19 11.66
CA LEU A 158 -13.95 -21.14 10.25
C LEU A 158 -14.05 -19.70 9.70
N ALA A 159 -14.53 -18.75 10.50
CA ALA A 159 -14.76 -17.37 10.04
C ALA A 159 -13.49 -16.52 10.06
N LEU A 160 -12.59 -16.73 11.04
CA LEU A 160 -11.45 -15.87 11.29
C LEU A 160 -10.52 -15.72 10.07
N PRO A 161 -10.10 -16.78 9.37
CA PRO A 161 -9.21 -16.64 8.21
C PRO A 161 -9.81 -15.79 7.09
N GLU A 162 -11.11 -15.95 6.83
CA GLU A 162 -11.80 -15.17 5.79
C GLU A 162 -11.95 -13.70 6.20
N VAL A 163 -12.23 -13.44 7.48
CA VAL A 163 -12.31 -12.07 8.00
C VAL A 163 -10.94 -11.40 8.04
N GLU A 164 -9.86 -12.11 8.39
CA GLU A 164 -8.48 -11.60 8.30
C GLU A 164 -8.11 -11.23 6.87
N LYS A 165 -8.39 -12.13 5.91
CA LYS A 165 -8.18 -11.88 4.47
C LYS A 165 -8.98 -10.69 3.96
N SER A 166 -10.28 -10.62 4.30
CA SER A 166 -11.14 -9.49 3.95
C SER A 166 -10.62 -8.18 4.54
N THR A 167 -10.20 -8.20 5.82
CA THR A 167 -9.61 -7.04 6.51
C THR A 167 -8.36 -6.57 5.80
N CYS A 168 -7.45 -7.49 5.45
CA CYS A 168 -6.24 -7.16 4.70
C CYS A 168 -6.58 -6.52 3.36
N SER A 169 -7.55 -7.05 2.62
CA SER A 169 -7.98 -6.50 1.33
C SER A 169 -8.56 -5.08 1.47
N VAL A 170 -9.44 -4.86 2.45
CA VAL A 170 -10.05 -3.55 2.69
C VAL A 170 -9.01 -2.53 3.20
N LEU A 171 -8.09 -2.95 4.06
CA LEU A 171 -7.01 -2.10 4.55
C LEU A 171 -6.02 -1.74 3.43
N LYS A 172 -5.75 -2.66 2.49
CA LYS A 172 -4.96 -2.36 1.28
C LYS A 172 -5.61 -1.23 0.50
N LYS A 173 -6.93 -1.29 0.28
CA LYS A 173 -7.69 -0.21 -0.38
C LYS A 173 -7.58 1.12 0.37
N LEU A 174 -7.67 1.11 1.70
CA LEU A 174 -7.48 2.33 2.50
C LEU A 174 -6.11 2.97 2.21
N VAL A 175 -5.03 2.19 2.28
CA VAL A 175 -3.67 2.67 2.01
C VAL A 175 -3.56 3.22 0.58
N LEU A 176 -4.15 2.53 -0.41
CA LEU A 176 -4.17 2.99 -1.79
C LEU A 176 -4.90 4.33 -1.96
N MET A 177 -6.09 4.49 -1.36
CA MET A 177 -6.83 5.75 -1.40
C MET A 177 -6.05 6.89 -0.73
N ILE A 178 -5.32 6.62 0.35
CA ILE A 178 -4.45 7.60 1.00
C ILE A 178 -3.33 8.04 0.04
N MET A 179 -2.71 7.09 -0.65
CA MET A 179 -1.64 7.37 -1.62
C MET A 179 -2.17 8.13 -2.85
N GLU A 180 -3.38 7.82 -3.31
CA GLU A 180 -4.08 8.57 -4.36
C GLU A 180 -4.43 9.99 -3.95
N LEU A 181 -4.86 10.19 -2.70
CA LEU A 181 -5.09 11.50 -2.12
C LEU A 181 -3.80 12.32 -2.06
N ASP A 182 -2.68 11.71 -1.65
CA ASP A 182 -1.35 12.37 -1.67
C ASP A 182 -0.95 12.82 -3.07
N LEU A 183 -1.16 11.97 -4.09
CA LEU A 183 -0.87 12.32 -5.48
C LEU A 183 -1.75 13.47 -5.96
N SER A 184 -3.06 13.38 -5.71
CA SER A 184 -4.03 14.42 -6.12
C SER A 184 -3.74 15.75 -5.43
N ARG A 185 -3.39 15.71 -4.15
CA ARG A 185 -2.95 16.88 -3.40
C ARG A 185 -1.70 17.50 -4.00
N SER A 186 -0.68 16.70 -4.31
CA SER A 186 0.55 17.20 -4.94
C SER A 186 0.26 17.85 -6.31
N MET A 187 -0.69 17.33 -7.08
CA MET A 187 -1.12 17.95 -8.34
C MET A 187 -1.85 19.27 -8.09
N ALA A 188 -2.76 19.31 -7.13
CA ALA A 188 -3.46 20.53 -6.72
C ALA A 188 -2.48 21.60 -6.19
N ASP A 189 -1.45 21.21 -5.43
CA ASP A 189 -0.39 22.08 -4.93
C ASP A 189 0.39 22.71 -6.09
N LEU A 190 0.78 21.91 -7.09
CA LEU A 190 1.47 22.38 -8.30
C LEU A 190 0.63 23.37 -9.12
N GLN A 191 -0.69 23.21 -9.10
CA GLN A 191 -1.65 24.09 -9.75
C GLN A 191 -2.03 25.32 -8.90
N GLY A 192 -1.54 25.41 -7.65
CA GLY A 192 -1.90 26.49 -6.72
C GLY A 192 -3.35 26.46 -6.24
N SER A 193 -4.00 25.28 -6.30
CA SER A 193 -5.39 25.09 -5.86
C SER A 193 -5.53 24.77 -4.38
N THR A 194 -4.42 24.49 -3.69
CA THR A 194 -4.38 24.28 -2.25
C THR A 194 -4.09 25.58 -1.50
N THR A 195 -4.42 25.57 -0.22
CA THR A 195 -4.26 26.70 0.69
C THR A 195 -3.47 26.29 1.93
N ARG A 196 -3.07 27.25 2.76
CA ARG A 196 -2.43 26.94 4.06
C ARG A 196 -3.32 26.11 4.99
N ALA A 197 -4.64 26.18 4.83
CA ALA A 197 -5.58 25.42 5.65
C ALA A 197 -5.51 23.92 5.36
N ASP A 198 -5.07 23.53 4.16
CA ASP A 198 -4.87 22.13 3.80
C ASP A 198 -3.69 21.51 4.58
N GLY A 199 -2.75 22.33 5.06
CA GLY A 199 -1.59 21.91 5.85
C GLY A 199 -0.44 21.37 5.01
N VAL A 200 0.56 20.77 5.65
CA VAL A 200 1.59 19.97 4.98
C VAL A 200 1.60 18.61 5.68
N ARG A 201 1.65 17.54 4.89
CA ARG A 201 1.71 16.17 5.39
C ARG A 201 2.79 15.42 4.62
N THR A 202 3.59 14.64 5.33
CA THR A 202 4.50 13.67 4.70
C THR A 202 3.66 12.65 3.92
N PRO A 203 3.91 12.39 2.63
CA PRO A 203 3.20 11.36 1.89
C PRO A 203 3.25 9.99 2.56
N ALA A 204 2.19 9.18 2.42
CA ALA A 204 2.15 7.81 2.94
C ALA A 204 3.32 6.96 2.45
N VAL A 205 3.67 7.10 1.15
CA VAL A 205 4.79 6.37 0.54
C VAL A 205 6.09 6.65 1.27
N ASP A 206 6.38 7.90 1.63
CA ASP A 206 7.60 8.26 2.36
C ASP A 206 7.66 7.60 3.74
N ILE A 207 6.53 7.56 4.46
CA ILE A 207 6.45 6.91 5.78
C ILE A 207 6.61 5.39 5.65
N MET A 208 5.96 4.78 4.65
CA MET A 208 6.10 3.34 4.38
C MET A 208 7.54 3.00 4.01
N LEU A 209 8.20 3.81 3.19
CA LEU A 209 9.60 3.61 2.83
C LEU A 209 10.53 3.70 4.04
N GLU A 210 10.31 4.66 4.95
CA GLU A 210 11.07 4.73 6.20
C GLU A 210 10.94 3.43 7.01
N GLU A 211 9.74 2.88 7.10
CA GLU A 211 9.47 1.64 7.83
C GLU A 211 10.12 0.41 7.14
N LEU A 212 9.95 0.27 5.83
CA LEU A 212 10.52 -0.82 5.04
C LEU A 212 12.06 -0.81 5.02
N ILE A 213 12.67 0.37 5.12
CA ILE A 213 14.13 0.53 5.17
C ILE A 213 14.66 0.17 6.56
N TYR A 214 13.95 0.55 7.61
CA TYR A 214 14.38 0.29 8.99
C TYR A 214 14.13 -1.16 9.42
N ASN A 215 13.05 -1.76 8.92
CA ASN A 215 12.62 -3.10 9.27
C ASN A 215 12.61 -4.00 8.02
N SER A 216 13.70 -4.73 7.81
CA SER A 216 13.84 -5.65 6.67
C SER A 216 12.90 -6.85 6.74
N ASP A 217 12.42 -7.21 7.93
CA ASP A 217 11.65 -8.43 8.15
C ASP A 217 10.26 -8.34 7.52
N ILE A 218 9.67 -7.14 7.55
CA ILE A 218 8.36 -6.88 6.94
C ILE A 218 8.44 -6.69 5.41
N LEU A 219 9.63 -6.53 4.83
CA LEU A 219 9.79 -6.17 3.42
C LEU A 219 9.23 -7.26 2.50
N SER A 220 9.53 -8.54 2.79
CA SER A 220 9.03 -9.64 1.97
C SER A 220 7.51 -9.74 2.03
N SER A 221 6.93 -9.65 3.23
CA SER A 221 5.48 -9.67 3.41
C SER A 221 4.82 -8.50 2.68
N PHE A 222 5.38 -7.29 2.82
CA PHE A 222 4.89 -6.11 2.12
C PHE A 222 4.87 -6.32 0.59
N LEU A 223 5.96 -6.82 0.01
CA LEU A 223 6.05 -7.05 -1.43
C LEU A 223 5.11 -8.15 -1.92
N GLN A 224 4.66 -9.06 -1.07
CA GLN A 224 3.66 -10.06 -1.45
C GLN A 224 2.24 -9.50 -1.38
N VAL A 225 1.92 -8.76 -0.32
CA VAL A 225 0.57 -8.22 -0.05
C VAL A 225 0.22 -7.04 -0.94
N PHE A 226 1.21 -6.17 -1.17
CA PHE A 226 1.02 -4.97 -1.95
C PHE A 226 1.22 -5.29 -3.44
N ASP A 227 0.17 -5.83 -4.04
CA ASP A 227 0.09 -6.35 -5.41
C ASP A 227 -0.35 -5.32 -6.46
N GLU A 228 -0.82 -4.13 -6.05
CA GLU A 228 -1.27 -3.08 -6.96
C GLU A 228 -0.10 -2.56 -7.82
N PRO A 229 -0.04 -2.89 -9.13
CA PRO A 229 1.21 -2.79 -9.89
C PRO A 229 1.82 -1.39 -9.95
N LYS A 230 0.98 -0.37 -10.15
CA LYS A 230 1.40 1.04 -10.24
C LYS A 230 2.11 1.48 -8.96
N TRP A 231 1.48 1.20 -7.83
CA TRP A 231 1.94 1.66 -6.53
C TRP A 231 3.10 0.80 -6.00
N LYS A 232 3.05 -0.51 -6.22
CA LYS A 232 4.16 -1.43 -5.92
C LYS A 232 5.44 -1.00 -6.64
N LEU A 233 5.34 -0.73 -7.94
CA LEU A 233 6.49 -0.27 -8.73
C LEU A 233 7.03 1.06 -8.22
N LYS A 234 6.15 2.02 -7.91
CA LYS A 234 6.53 3.32 -7.35
C LYS A 234 7.31 3.17 -6.05
N VAL A 235 6.79 2.40 -5.09
CA VAL A 235 7.45 2.16 -3.80
C VAL A 235 8.83 1.51 -4.01
N ILE A 236 8.94 0.48 -4.85
CA ILE A 236 10.23 -0.19 -5.08
C ILE A 236 11.25 0.74 -5.73
N VAL A 237 10.83 1.54 -6.71
CA VAL A 237 11.72 2.50 -7.38
C VAL A 237 12.21 3.57 -6.41
N GLU A 238 11.32 4.13 -5.59
CA GLU A 238 11.69 5.09 -4.55
C GLU A 238 12.56 4.48 -3.44
N TYR A 239 12.35 3.19 -3.12
CA TYR A 239 13.22 2.44 -2.22
C TYR A 239 14.65 2.42 -2.77
N PHE A 240 14.84 2.05 -4.04
CA PHE A 240 16.16 2.06 -4.68
C PHE A 240 16.78 3.47 -4.73
N GLN A 241 15.98 4.52 -4.96
CA GLN A 241 16.47 5.91 -4.98
C GLN A 241 17.14 6.33 -3.66
N LYS A 242 16.79 5.73 -2.51
CA LYS A 242 17.45 6.04 -1.23
C LYS A 242 18.89 5.51 -1.18
N TYR A 243 19.19 4.45 -1.92
CA TYR A 243 20.50 3.78 -1.91
C TYR A 243 21.37 4.13 -3.11
N ILE A 244 20.74 4.43 -4.25
CA ILE A 244 21.40 4.87 -5.48
C ILE A 244 21.84 6.33 -5.31
N PRO A 245 23.14 6.65 -5.50
CA PRO A 245 23.60 8.03 -5.49
C PRO A 245 22.87 8.83 -6.58
N LYS A 246 22.20 9.93 -6.19
CA LYS A 246 21.61 10.86 -7.16
C LYS A 246 22.71 11.34 -8.11
N SER A 247 22.60 11.03 -9.40
CA SER A 247 23.55 11.47 -10.43
C SER A 247 23.49 12.98 -10.73
N SER A 248 22.58 13.70 -10.05
CA SER A 248 22.28 15.11 -10.28
C SER A 248 22.69 15.96 -9.08
N VAL A 249 23.86 16.60 -9.19
CA VAL A 249 24.18 17.82 -8.41
C VAL A 249 23.42 18.96 -9.09
N ARG A 250 22.24 19.28 -8.57
CA ARG A 250 21.47 20.42 -9.06
C ARG A 250 21.92 21.70 -8.35
N THR A 251 22.54 22.62 -9.08
CA THR A 251 22.77 23.98 -8.59
C THR A 251 21.43 24.72 -8.47
N ARG A 252 21.37 25.67 -7.52
CA ARG A 252 20.20 26.42 -7.00
C ARG A 252 19.30 27.15 -8.02
N ARG A 253 19.46 26.94 -9.33
CA ARG A 253 18.83 27.73 -10.40
C ARG A 253 17.97 26.99 -11.42
N SER A 254 17.85 25.68 -11.38
CA SER A 254 16.88 25.00 -12.25
C SER A 254 15.52 24.95 -11.54
N ASN A 255 14.46 25.37 -12.23
CA ASN A 255 13.04 25.26 -11.83
C ASN A 255 12.30 24.12 -12.55
N GLY A 256 13.01 23.21 -13.23
CA GLY A 256 12.42 22.03 -13.87
C GLY A 256 11.90 20.98 -12.88
N GLN A 257 10.76 20.40 -13.20
CA GLN A 257 10.13 19.26 -12.54
C GLN A 257 11.17 18.19 -12.11
N VAL A 258 11.04 17.65 -10.90
CA VAL A 258 11.78 16.45 -10.51
C VAL A 258 11.26 15.34 -11.41
N LYS A 259 12.10 14.84 -12.33
CA LYS A 259 11.74 13.65 -13.10
C LYS A 259 11.90 12.47 -12.14
N ASP A 260 10.78 11.85 -11.79
CA ASP A 260 10.79 10.62 -10.98
C ASP A 260 11.64 9.58 -11.71
N GLN A 261 12.55 8.93 -10.97
CA GLN A 261 13.39 7.89 -11.57
C GLN A 261 12.47 6.79 -12.12
N THR A 262 12.75 6.29 -13.31
CA THR A 262 11.97 5.17 -13.87
C THR A 262 12.58 3.83 -13.45
N PHE A 263 11.80 2.75 -13.53
CA PHE A 263 12.32 1.41 -13.26
C PHE A 263 13.51 1.04 -14.17
N ASP A 264 13.46 1.45 -15.44
CA ASP A 264 14.57 1.25 -16.38
C ASP A 264 15.84 2.01 -15.94
N GLU A 265 15.69 3.23 -15.45
CA GLU A 265 16.82 3.99 -14.89
C GLU A 265 17.41 3.29 -13.65
N VAL A 266 16.59 2.63 -12.82
CA VAL A 266 17.07 1.77 -11.71
C VAL A 266 17.86 0.58 -12.25
N LEU A 267 17.33 -0.15 -13.24
CA LEU A 267 18.03 -1.30 -13.84
C LEU A 267 19.38 -0.89 -14.44
N LYS A 268 19.45 0.27 -15.10
CA LYS A 268 20.68 0.83 -15.65
C LYS A 268 21.73 1.10 -14.56
N CYS A 269 21.34 1.38 -13.31
CA CYS A 269 22.29 1.49 -12.19
C CYS A 269 22.99 0.16 -11.84
N PHE A 270 22.44 -0.99 -12.23
CA PHE A 270 23.05 -2.31 -12.06
C PHE A 270 23.85 -2.78 -13.29
N SER A 271 23.96 -1.95 -14.34
CA SER A 271 24.72 -2.30 -15.55
C SER A 271 26.25 -2.24 -15.36
N ASN A 272 26.73 -1.49 -14.36
CA ASN A 272 28.16 -1.34 -14.06
C ASN A 272 28.51 -2.05 -12.74
N SER A 273 29.60 -2.81 -12.72
CA SER A 273 30.12 -3.47 -11.52
C SER A 273 30.35 -2.51 -10.35
N ASN A 274 30.93 -1.33 -10.59
CA ASN A 274 31.23 -0.37 -9.53
C ASN A 274 29.96 0.18 -8.85
N SER A 275 28.92 0.49 -9.64
CA SER A 275 27.64 0.96 -9.11
C SER A 275 26.88 -0.17 -8.42
N THR A 276 26.88 -1.37 -9.02
CA THR A 276 26.30 -2.57 -8.42
C THR A 276 26.90 -2.84 -7.05
N LYS A 277 28.24 -2.86 -6.95
CA LYS A 277 28.97 -3.02 -5.70
C LYS A 277 28.61 -1.96 -4.65
N SER A 278 28.45 -0.70 -5.07
CA SER A 278 28.07 0.39 -4.16
C SER A 278 26.65 0.23 -3.62
N ILE A 279 25.72 -0.20 -4.47
CA ILE A 279 24.33 -0.49 -4.08
C ILE A 279 24.30 -1.69 -3.14
N VAL A 280 24.93 -2.80 -3.54
CA VAL A 280 24.97 -4.06 -2.79
C VAL A 280 25.61 -3.90 -1.40
N LYS A 281 26.57 -2.99 -1.25
CA LYS A 281 27.17 -2.67 0.05
C LYS A 281 26.19 -2.01 1.02
N LYS A 282 25.19 -1.29 0.52
CA LYS A 282 24.18 -0.61 1.35
C LYS A 282 22.88 -1.40 1.47
N LEU A 283 22.61 -2.22 0.47
CA LEU A 283 21.41 -3.02 0.29
C LEU A 283 21.87 -4.45 0.00
N SER A 284 21.57 -5.43 0.85
CA SER A 284 22.07 -6.79 0.62
C SER A 284 21.65 -7.35 -0.75
N ILE A 285 22.40 -8.33 -1.26
CA ILE A 285 22.13 -8.92 -2.58
C ILE A 285 20.73 -9.53 -2.61
N GLU A 286 20.31 -10.18 -1.53
CA GLU A 286 19.01 -10.84 -1.40
C GLU A 286 17.87 -9.82 -1.53
N VAL A 287 17.99 -8.69 -0.84
CA VAL A 287 16.98 -7.62 -0.91
C VAL A 287 16.95 -6.99 -2.30
N ALA A 288 18.11 -6.75 -2.91
CA ALA A 288 18.19 -6.23 -4.27
C ALA A 288 17.53 -7.18 -5.28
N GLN A 289 17.79 -8.49 -5.19
CA GLN A 289 17.13 -9.50 -6.04
C GLN A 289 15.62 -9.50 -5.86
N LEU A 290 15.14 -9.49 -4.61
CA LEU A 290 13.72 -9.52 -4.27
C LEU A 290 12.99 -8.29 -4.84
N LEU A 291 13.53 -7.10 -4.61
CA LEU A 291 12.98 -5.84 -5.12
C LEU A 291 12.98 -5.80 -6.65
N LEU A 292 14.07 -6.19 -7.32
CA LEU A 292 14.15 -6.21 -8.78
C LEU A 292 13.12 -7.17 -9.40
N ALA A 293 12.94 -8.35 -8.81
CA ALA A 293 11.97 -9.33 -9.29
C ALA A 293 10.53 -8.81 -9.13
N HIS A 294 10.19 -8.22 -7.99
CA HIS A 294 8.84 -7.69 -7.76
C HIS A 294 8.56 -6.44 -8.59
N ALA A 295 9.56 -5.58 -8.81
CA ALA A 295 9.43 -4.44 -9.70
C ALA A 295 9.22 -4.89 -11.15
N PHE A 296 9.92 -5.94 -11.59
CA PHE A 296 9.71 -6.51 -12.91
C PHE A 296 8.30 -7.10 -13.07
N GLN A 297 7.82 -7.86 -12.08
CA GLN A 297 6.45 -8.38 -12.05
C GLN A 297 5.40 -7.25 -12.17
N ALA A 298 5.57 -6.18 -11.39
CA ALA A 298 4.69 -5.02 -11.43
C ALA A 298 4.76 -4.30 -12.79
N TYR A 299 5.96 -4.10 -13.31
CA TYR A 299 6.19 -3.48 -14.62
C TYR A 299 5.53 -4.28 -15.75
N LEU A 300 5.62 -5.62 -15.74
CA LEU A 300 4.94 -6.48 -16.71
C LEU A 300 3.43 -6.33 -16.63
N SER A 301 2.87 -6.32 -15.43
CA SER A 301 1.42 -6.19 -15.22
C SER A 301 0.90 -4.87 -15.80
N LEU A 302 1.61 -3.76 -15.58
CA LEU A 302 1.29 -2.46 -16.18
C LEU A 302 1.44 -2.47 -17.71
N SER A 303 2.51 -3.07 -18.21
CA SER A 303 2.78 -3.13 -19.66
C SER A 303 1.73 -3.95 -20.41
N LEU A 304 1.18 -4.99 -19.78
CA LEU A 304 0.11 -5.82 -20.34
C LEU A 304 -1.26 -5.14 -20.29
N GLN A 305 -1.56 -4.38 -19.23
CA GLN A 305 -2.79 -3.59 -19.12
C GLN A 305 -2.89 -2.48 -20.19
N HIS A 306 -1.75 -2.00 -20.70
CA HIS A 306 -1.68 -0.98 -21.76
C HIS A 306 -1.64 -1.56 -23.18
N LEU A 307 -1.79 -2.88 -23.37
CA LEU A 307 -1.91 -3.48 -24.70
C LEU A 307 -3.34 -3.24 -25.21
N PRO A 308 -3.59 -2.39 -26.22
CA PRO A 308 -4.95 -2.20 -26.72
C PRO A 308 -5.40 -3.48 -27.41
N GLU A 309 -6.55 -4.02 -26.99
CA GLU A 309 -7.36 -4.85 -27.88
C GLU A 309 -7.80 -3.97 -29.07
N GLY A 310 -7.01 -4.01 -30.14
CA GLY A 310 -7.43 -3.57 -31.47
C GLY A 310 -7.84 -2.11 -31.62
N SER A 311 -6.94 -1.15 -31.38
CA SER A 311 -6.99 0.12 -32.14
C SER A 311 -5.65 0.85 -32.09
N SER A 312 -5.11 1.08 -33.27
CA SER A 312 -3.97 1.95 -33.55
C SER A 312 -4.29 3.39 -33.13
N GLU A 313 -3.24 4.06 -32.62
CA GLU A 313 -3.14 5.49 -32.29
C GLU A 313 -3.83 5.96 -31.00
N LEU A 314 -3.02 6.16 -29.94
CA LEU A 314 -3.14 7.32 -29.05
C LEU A 314 -1.82 7.56 -28.28
N LYS A 315 -1.11 8.59 -28.75
CA LYS A 315 -0.08 9.44 -28.12
C LYS A 315 0.91 8.79 -27.14
N GLU A 316 2.11 8.60 -27.68
CA GLU A 316 3.37 8.64 -26.93
C GLU A 316 3.40 9.84 -25.97
N ASP A 317 3.25 9.58 -24.67
CA ASP A 317 3.75 10.51 -23.64
C ASP A 317 4.21 9.79 -22.36
N VAL A 318 4.68 8.55 -22.50
CA VAL A 318 5.56 7.92 -21.51
C VAL A 318 6.83 7.50 -22.22
N LYS A 319 7.86 8.34 -22.09
CA LYS A 319 9.25 8.16 -22.53
C LYS A 319 9.90 6.99 -21.78
N GLY A 320 9.34 5.78 -21.93
CA GLY A 320 9.82 4.54 -21.32
C GLY A 320 10.62 3.71 -22.33
N SER A 321 11.62 2.99 -21.83
CA SER A 321 12.32 1.95 -22.58
C SER A 321 11.34 0.87 -23.05
N SER A 322 11.59 0.29 -24.22
CA SER A 322 10.78 -0.82 -24.72
C SER A 322 10.79 -2.01 -23.75
N LEU A 323 9.71 -2.81 -23.73
CA LEU A 323 9.67 -4.04 -22.90
C LEU A 323 10.89 -4.96 -23.13
N ALA A 324 11.36 -5.04 -24.37
CA ALA A 324 12.56 -5.83 -24.71
C ALA A 324 13.84 -5.23 -24.09
N GLU A 325 13.97 -3.91 -24.06
CA GLU A 325 15.08 -3.23 -23.40
C GLU A 325 15.04 -3.47 -21.88
N VAL A 326 13.87 -3.39 -21.25
CA VAL A 326 13.71 -3.69 -19.82
C VAL A 326 14.10 -5.13 -19.50
N CYS A 327 13.67 -6.10 -20.31
CA CYS A 327 14.05 -7.51 -20.13
C CYS A 327 15.58 -7.70 -20.23
N LYS A 328 16.25 -7.06 -21.21
CA LYS A 328 17.71 -7.08 -21.33
C LYS A 328 18.39 -6.45 -20.12
N ASN A 329 17.88 -5.32 -19.66
CA ASN A 329 18.44 -4.60 -18.51
C ASN A 329 18.25 -5.39 -17.21
N LEU A 330 17.13 -6.12 -17.05
CA LEU A 330 16.90 -7.02 -15.93
C LEU A 330 17.92 -8.18 -15.91
N ILE A 331 18.09 -8.88 -17.03
CA ILE A 331 19.05 -9.98 -17.13
C ILE A 331 20.48 -9.49 -16.84
N SER A 332 20.82 -8.31 -17.37
CA SER A 332 22.10 -7.65 -17.09
C SER A 332 22.28 -7.34 -15.60
N ALA A 333 21.25 -6.81 -14.94
CA ALA A 333 21.28 -6.49 -13.52
C ALA A 333 21.54 -7.73 -12.64
N PHE A 334 20.80 -8.82 -12.84
CA PHE A 334 21.03 -10.07 -12.11
C PHE A 334 22.39 -10.71 -12.41
N THR A 335 22.88 -10.58 -13.65
CA THR A 335 24.23 -11.05 -14.01
C THR A 335 25.31 -10.27 -13.27
N SER A 336 25.13 -8.95 -13.10
CA SER A 336 26.02 -8.11 -12.30
C SER A 336 25.95 -8.46 -10.82
N LEU A 337 24.76 -8.68 -10.25
CA LEU A 337 24.60 -9.11 -8.86
C LEU A 337 25.36 -10.41 -8.58
N ARG A 338 25.22 -11.41 -9.44
CA ARG A 338 25.94 -12.70 -9.34
C ARG A 338 27.45 -12.57 -9.53
N ARG A 339 27.92 -11.50 -10.20
CA ARG A 339 29.36 -11.26 -10.36
C ARG A 339 30.00 -10.72 -9.08
N GLU A 340 29.26 -9.91 -8.32
CA GLU A 340 29.74 -9.34 -7.06
C GLU A 340 29.91 -10.40 -5.97
N ASP A 341 29.03 -11.41 -5.94
CA ASP A 341 29.20 -12.60 -5.11
C ASP A 341 28.76 -13.85 -5.89
N LYS A 342 29.74 -14.72 -6.17
CA LYS A 342 29.53 -15.96 -6.94
C LYS A 342 28.87 -17.06 -6.12
N GLU A 343 28.92 -16.96 -4.79
CA GLU A 343 28.33 -17.93 -3.87
C GLU A 343 26.86 -17.61 -3.60
N THR A 344 26.41 -16.37 -3.83
CA THR A 344 24.99 -16.03 -3.69
C THR A 344 24.15 -16.73 -4.75
N GLU A 345 23.23 -17.58 -4.29
CA GLU A 345 22.22 -18.17 -5.17
C GLU A 345 21.17 -17.14 -5.58
N ILE A 346 20.65 -17.30 -6.80
CA ILE A 346 19.49 -16.52 -7.23
C ILE A 346 18.26 -17.06 -6.51
N LEU A 347 17.54 -16.18 -5.81
CA LEU A 347 16.31 -16.53 -5.11
C LEU A 347 15.27 -17.13 -6.08
N PRO A 348 14.37 -18.03 -5.63
CA PRO A 348 13.36 -18.65 -6.49
C PRO A 348 12.56 -17.63 -7.33
N PHE A 349 12.13 -16.55 -6.68
CA PHE A 349 11.39 -15.48 -7.35
C PHE A 349 12.24 -14.69 -8.36
N GLY A 350 13.53 -14.52 -8.09
CA GLY A 350 14.49 -13.97 -9.06
C GLY A 350 14.70 -14.87 -10.28
N LYS A 351 14.72 -16.19 -10.09
CA LYS A 351 14.79 -17.17 -11.19
C LYS A 351 13.56 -17.08 -12.09
N GLU A 352 12.36 -16.95 -11.52
CA GLU A 352 11.11 -16.78 -12.27
C GLU A 352 11.10 -15.47 -13.08
N ALA A 353 11.55 -14.37 -12.50
CA ALA A 353 11.69 -13.09 -13.19
C ALA A 353 12.65 -13.19 -14.38
N LEU A 354 13.81 -13.86 -14.21
CA LEU A 354 14.77 -14.07 -15.28
C LEU A 354 14.26 -14.99 -16.39
N PHE A 355 13.59 -16.08 -16.02
CA PHE A 355 12.97 -16.99 -16.96
C PHE A 355 11.95 -16.24 -17.83
N THR A 356 11.05 -15.50 -17.19
CA THR A 356 10.03 -14.68 -17.88
C THR A 356 10.66 -13.66 -18.82
N ALA A 357 11.69 -12.94 -18.38
CA ALA A 357 12.41 -11.97 -19.22
C ALA A 357 13.07 -12.62 -20.44
N ALA A 358 13.70 -13.79 -20.27
CA ALA A 358 14.32 -14.53 -21.35
C ALA A 358 13.28 -15.05 -22.36
N THR A 359 12.14 -15.56 -21.89
CA THR A 359 11.03 -16.00 -22.74
C THR A 359 10.49 -14.86 -23.59
N ILE A 360 10.23 -13.68 -23.00
CA ILE A 360 9.76 -12.50 -23.73
C ILE A 360 10.74 -12.11 -24.84
N LEU A 361 12.05 -12.12 -24.56
CA LEU A 361 13.08 -11.82 -25.56
C LEU A 361 13.12 -12.86 -26.68
N SER A 362 12.98 -14.15 -26.35
CA SER A 362 12.98 -15.22 -27.34
C SER A 362 11.75 -15.15 -28.26
N THR A 363 10.59 -14.74 -27.76
CA THR A 363 9.36 -14.61 -28.58
C THR A 363 9.37 -13.41 -29.52
N LYS A 364 10.28 -12.45 -29.30
CA LYS A 364 10.41 -11.21 -30.10
C LYS A 364 11.63 -11.21 -31.04
N SER A 365 12.47 -12.25 -30.95
CA SER A 365 13.57 -12.50 -31.88
C SER A 365 13.11 -13.39 -33.02
#